data_AF-A0A644WJ02-F1
#
_entry.id   AF-A0A644WJ02-F1
#
_cell.length_a   1.000
_cell.length_b   1.000
_cell.length_c   1.000
_cell.angle_alpha   90.00
_cell.angle_beta   90.00
_cell.angle_gamma   90.00
#
_symmetry.space_group_name_H-M   'P 1'
#
loop_
_entity.id
_entity.type
_entity.pdbx_description
1 polymer ?
#
loop_
_entity_poly.entity_id
_entity_poly.type
_entity_poly.pdbx_seq_one_letter_code
_entity_poly.pdbx_strand_id
1 'polypeptide(L)'
;MVLGAVLALFSVDLKRTLACSSMSQIGFIMLGVAMQGFLGEENSLAALGTVLHMMNHSLIKLVLFVGAGVVYLGTHSLNLNEIRGWGRNKPWLKVCFFIGTASICGIPLFSGYVSKTLLHESVVEYIHLLEGGAAVGLFHAAEWLFLITGGLTIAYMTKIFVAVFVEPKAKGQHDSQNYMAGETQIALGIGSLVMAILGLTPSLTMQKIGAWAGEFLRAGELEEKVHYFSLVNLEGAAISIAIGAAVYFLVVRTLLRKEKEGEILYLSLWPQILDLEDLVYRPLIQAVSFAGAVCARIAASVGDFITLVGEKLLFLRAPGVFVPKRNENFGVYQKKPKIILIKEAFSFSLMLSGLGVVVTLLYILL
;
A
#
# COMPACT_ATOMS: atom_id res chain seq x y z
N MET A 1 5.52 -12.62 -6.60
CA MET A 1 4.31 -12.28 -7.38
C MET A 1 3.11 -13.12 -6.93
N VAL A 2 2.99 -14.39 -7.34
CA VAL A 2 1.84 -15.29 -7.06
C VAL A 2 1.45 -15.36 -5.58
N LEU A 3 2.43 -15.57 -4.68
CA LEU A 3 2.16 -15.70 -3.24
C LEU A 3 1.40 -14.49 -2.68
N GLY A 4 1.74 -13.27 -3.12
CA GLY A 4 1.02 -12.06 -2.69
C GLY A 4 -0.42 -12.02 -3.18
N ALA A 5 -0.67 -12.51 -4.38
CA ALA A 5 -2.02 -12.61 -4.93
C ALA A 5 -2.87 -13.65 -4.18
N VAL A 6 -2.31 -14.81 -3.86
CA VAL A 6 -2.98 -15.86 -3.08
C VAL A 6 -3.29 -15.37 -1.66
N LEU A 7 -2.33 -14.76 -0.98
CA LEU A 7 -2.54 -14.20 0.36
C LEU A 7 -3.59 -13.09 0.37
N ALA A 8 -3.62 -12.23 -0.65
CA ALA A 8 -4.68 -11.23 -0.82
C ALA A 8 -6.06 -11.88 -1.02
N LEU A 9 -6.13 -12.96 -1.81
CA LEU A 9 -7.38 -13.70 -2.04
C LEU A 9 -7.92 -14.33 -0.75
N PHE A 10 -7.06 -14.84 0.13
CA PHE A 10 -7.46 -15.50 1.36
C PHE A 10 -7.68 -14.57 2.55
N SER A 11 -7.27 -13.30 2.46
CA SER A 11 -7.48 -12.33 3.52
C SER A 11 -8.92 -11.81 3.58
N VAL A 12 -9.43 -11.58 4.79
CA VAL A 12 -10.73 -10.92 5.05
C VAL A 12 -10.56 -9.51 5.62
N ASP A 13 -9.33 -9.00 5.70
CA ASP A 13 -9.04 -7.64 6.12
C ASP A 13 -8.74 -6.77 4.89
N LEU A 14 -9.41 -5.64 4.77
CA LEU A 14 -9.31 -4.73 3.63
C LEU A 14 -7.88 -4.21 3.45
N LYS A 15 -7.26 -3.72 4.53
CA LYS A 15 -5.90 -3.14 4.49
C LYS A 15 -4.86 -4.21 4.20
N ARG A 16 -4.98 -5.38 4.82
CA ARG A 16 -4.10 -6.54 4.60
C ARG A 16 -4.20 -7.04 3.17
N THR A 17 -5.42 -7.15 2.63
CA THR A 17 -5.62 -7.54 1.23
C THR A 17 -4.92 -6.54 0.29
N LEU A 18 -5.06 -5.24 0.53
CA LEU A 18 -4.37 -4.21 -0.25
C LEU A 18 -2.84 -4.28 -0.09
N ALA A 19 -2.32 -4.60 1.09
CA ALA A 19 -0.88 -4.77 1.31
C ALA A 19 -0.31 -6.00 0.58
N CYS A 20 -0.97 -7.16 0.67
CA CYS A 20 -0.56 -8.36 -0.06
C CYS A 20 -0.65 -8.16 -1.58
N SER A 21 -1.66 -7.42 -2.03
CA SER A 21 -1.76 -6.97 -3.41
C SER A 21 -0.55 -6.12 -3.83
N SER A 22 -0.01 -5.26 -2.95
CA SER A 22 1.23 -4.51 -3.24
C SER A 22 2.43 -5.44 -3.42
N MET A 23 2.59 -6.44 -2.54
CA MET A 23 3.63 -7.46 -2.70
C MET A 23 3.49 -8.21 -4.04
N SER A 24 2.26 -8.49 -4.48
CA SER A 24 2.01 -9.07 -5.80
C SER A 24 2.45 -8.16 -6.93
N GLN A 25 2.12 -6.86 -6.89
CA GLN A 25 2.48 -5.93 -7.96
C GLN A 25 3.97 -5.61 -8.01
N ILE A 26 4.64 -5.52 -6.85
CA ILE A 26 6.11 -5.45 -6.80
C ILE A 26 6.72 -6.69 -7.48
N GLY A 27 6.08 -7.85 -7.38
CA GLY A 27 6.47 -9.03 -8.15
C GLY A 27 6.42 -8.84 -9.67
N PHE A 28 5.41 -8.14 -10.21
CA PHE A 28 5.35 -7.78 -11.63
C PHE A 28 6.49 -6.81 -12.01
N ILE A 29 6.78 -5.83 -11.15
CA ILE A 29 7.89 -4.87 -11.34
C ILE A 29 9.22 -5.63 -11.40
N MET A 30 9.48 -6.53 -10.43
CA MET A 30 10.71 -7.32 -10.38
C MET A 30 10.88 -8.24 -11.59
N LEU A 31 9.78 -8.77 -12.14
CA LEU A 31 9.83 -9.52 -13.39
C LEU A 31 10.30 -8.63 -14.55
N GLY A 32 9.75 -7.42 -14.67
CA GLY A 32 10.19 -6.46 -15.68
C GLY A 32 11.66 -6.07 -15.54
N VAL A 33 12.14 -5.85 -14.30
CA VAL A 33 13.56 -5.61 -14.03
C VAL A 33 14.41 -6.81 -14.47
N ALA A 34 13.98 -8.03 -14.19
CA ALA A 34 14.69 -9.23 -14.65
C ALA A 34 14.71 -9.32 -16.17
N MET A 35 13.59 -9.03 -16.85
CA MET A 35 13.51 -9.04 -18.30
C MET A 35 14.44 -8.02 -18.96
N GLN A 36 14.68 -6.87 -18.33
CA GLN A 36 15.68 -5.92 -18.84
C GLN A 36 17.08 -6.52 -18.92
N GLY A 37 17.44 -7.38 -17.97
CA GLY A 37 18.72 -8.09 -17.99
C GLY A 37 18.78 -9.22 -19.02
N PHE A 38 17.66 -9.91 -19.24
CA PHE A 38 17.60 -11.01 -20.21
C PHE A 38 17.55 -10.54 -21.67
N LEU A 39 16.82 -9.46 -21.95
CA LEU A 39 16.65 -8.91 -23.31
C LEU A 39 17.87 -8.13 -23.81
N GLY A 40 18.74 -7.64 -22.92
CA GLY A 40 19.94 -6.93 -23.33
C GLY A 40 19.61 -5.63 -24.07
N GLU A 41 20.03 -5.53 -25.35
CA GLU A 41 19.78 -4.35 -26.19
C GLU A 41 18.30 -4.22 -26.61
N GLU A 42 17.55 -5.33 -26.66
CA GLU A 42 16.12 -5.37 -27.02
C GLU A 42 15.19 -5.15 -25.80
N ASN A 43 15.66 -4.47 -24.76
CA ASN A 43 14.94 -4.37 -23.49
C ASN A 43 13.87 -3.26 -23.43
N SER A 44 13.50 -2.67 -24.56
CA SER A 44 12.69 -1.44 -24.62
C SER A 44 11.32 -1.62 -23.92
N LEU A 45 10.61 -2.71 -24.20
CA LEU A 45 9.32 -3.02 -23.57
C LEU A 45 9.45 -3.28 -22.07
N ALA A 46 10.50 -4.00 -21.66
CA ALA A 46 10.77 -4.29 -20.25
C ALA A 46 11.13 -3.04 -19.45
N ALA A 47 11.90 -2.12 -20.03
CA ALA A 47 12.26 -0.84 -19.42
C ALA A 47 11.04 0.05 -19.21
N LEU A 48 10.27 0.27 -20.28
CA LEU A 48 9.05 1.08 -20.25
C LEU A 48 8.00 0.48 -19.31
N GLY A 49 7.74 -0.82 -19.46
CA GLY A 49 6.77 -1.55 -18.65
C GLY A 49 7.07 -1.44 -17.15
N THR A 50 8.32 -1.63 -16.74
CA THR A 50 8.74 -1.53 -15.33
C THR A 50 8.45 -0.16 -14.74
N VAL A 51 8.89 0.92 -15.37
CA VAL A 51 8.72 2.28 -14.83
C VAL A 51 7.26 2.69 -14.83
N LEU A 52 6.55 2.42 -15.92
CA LEU A 52 5.12 2.72 -16.01
C LEU A 52 4.33 1.93 -14.98
N HIS A 53 4.70 0.67 -14.72
CA HIS A 53 4.06 -0.13 -13.67
C HIS A 53 4.37 0.39 -12.27
N MET A 54 5.60 0.83 -11.99
CA MET A 54 5.96 1.49 -10.71
C MET A 54 5.13 2.75 -10.46
N MET A 55 5.03 3.63 -11.46
CA MET A 55 4.24 4.86 -11.39
C MET A 55 2.75 4.54 -11.20
N ASN A 56 2.19 3.68 -12.04
CA ASN A 56 0.78 3.29 -11.96
C ASN A 56 0.47 2.63 -10.62
N HIS A 57 1.32 1.72 -10.16
CA HIS A 57 1.14 1.06 -8.88
C HIS A 57 1.04 2.07 -7.73
N SER A 58 1.89 3.08 -7.73
CA SER A 58 1.89 4.14 -6.73
C SER A 58 0.59 4.95 -6.75
N LEU A 59 0.12 5.38 -7.93
CA LEU A 59 -1.15 6.10 -8.09
C LEU A 59 -2.37 5.26 -7.66
N ILE A 60 -2.39 4.00 -8.08
CA ILE A 60 -3.42 3.02 -7.73
C ILE A 60 -3.49 2.87 -6.21
N LYS A 61 -2.34 2.66 -5.56
CA LYS A 61 -2.29 2.45 -4.11
C LYS A 61 -2.65 3.70 -3.34
N LEU A 62 -2.28 4.88 -3.82
CA LEU A 62 -2.75 6.15 -3.26
C LEU A 62 -4.29 6.17 -3.23
N VAL A 63 -4.96 5.90 -4.35
CA VAL A 63 -6.44 5.91 -4.41
C VAL A 63 -7.06 4.81 -3.56
N LEU A 64 -6.57 3.57 -3.64
CA LEU A 64 -7.17 2.43 -2.95
C LEU A 64 -6.97 2.50 -1.42
N PHE A 65 -5.80 2.91 -0.93
CA PHE A 65 -5.57 3.04 0.52
C PHE A 65 -6.26 4.26 1.11
N VAL A 66 -6.33 5.39 0.40
CA VAL A 66 -7.14 6.54 0.86
C VAL A 66 -8.62 6.15 0.90
N GLY A 67 -9.12 5.45 -0.13
CA GLY A 67 -10.48 4.92 -0.14
C GLY A 67 -10.75 3.94 1.01
N ALA A 68 -9.82 3.03 1.31
CA ALA A 68 -9.91 2.16 2.49
C ALA A 68 -9.88 2.93 3.81
N GLY A 69 -9.10 4.03 3.88
CA GLY A 69 -9.09 4.94 5.02
C GLY A 69 -10.44 5.62 5.26
N VAL A 70 -11.13 6.04 4.19
CA VAL A 70 -12.50 6.58 4.27
C VAL A 70 -13.47 5.53 4.83
N VAL A 71 -13.36 4.28 4.37
CA VAL A 71 -14.17 3.17 4.91
C VAL A 71 -13.87 2.96 6.40
N TYR A 72 -12.60 2.94 6.79
CA TYR A 72 -12.19 2.78 8.18
C TYR A 72 -12.70 3.91 9.08
N LEU A 73 -12.60 5.17 8.65
CA LEU A 73 -13.11 6.30 9.43
C LEU A 73 -14.64 6.26 9.61
N GLY A 74 -15.35 5.67 8.66
CA GLY A 74 -16.81 5.53 8.72
C GLY A 74 -17.33 4.29 9.46
N THR A 75 -16.49 3.27 9.65
CA THR A 75 -16.90 1.98 10.22
C THR A 75 -16.10 1.56 11.46
N HIS A 76 -14.95 2.18 11.70
CA HIS A 76 -13.92 1.77 12.67
C HIS A 76 -13.48 0.30 12.54
N SER A 77 -13.66 -0.28 11.36
CA SER A 77 -13.27 -1.64 11.06
C SER A 77 -12.63 -1.75 9.68
N LEU A 78 -11.82 -2.79 9.51
CA LEU A 78 -11.23 -3.20 8.24
C LEU A 78 -11.65 -4.63 7.87
N ASN A 79 -12.41 -5.30 8.73
CA ASN A 79 -12.90 -6.65 8.47
C ASN A 79 -14.02 -6.61 7.44
N LEU A 80 -13.87 -7.35 6.33
CA LEU A 80 -14.84 -7.40 5.22
C LEU A 80 -16.24 -7.79 5.70
N ASN A 81 -16.38 -8.58 6.77
CA ASN A 81 -17.68 -8.96 7.33
C ASN A 81 -18.38 -7.80 8.05
N GLU A 82 -17.61 -6.92 8.68
CA GLU A 82 -18.12 -5.78 9.44
C GLU A 82 -18.36 -4.57 8.56
N ILE A 83 -17.59 -4.39 7.48
CA ILE A 83 -17.70 -3.25 6.55
C ILE A 83 -18.56 -3.54 5.31
N ARG A 84 -19.05 -4.77 5.15
CA ARG A 84 -19.82 -5.20 3.97
C ARG A 84 -20.98 -4.25 3.68
N GLY A 85 -21.14 -3.86 2.42
CA GLY A 85 -22.24 -3.03 1.93
C GLY A 85 -22.23 -1.57 2.37
N TRP A 86 -21.25 -1.14 3.17
CA TRP A 86 -21.16 0.23 3.68
C TRP A 86 -21.02 1.27 2.55
N GLY A 87 -20.26 0.94 1.50
CA GLY A 87 -20.01 1.81 0.37
C GLY A 87 -21.14 1.89 -0.65
N ARG A 88 -22.21 1.08 -0.51
CA ARG A 88 -23.27 0.93 -1.52
C ARG A 88 -23.97 2.25 -1.88
N ASN A 89 -24.19 3.10 -0.88
CA ASN A 89 -24.86 4.40 -1.03
C ASN A 89 -23.87 5.58 -1.15
N LYS A 90 -22.61 5.31 -1.50
CA LYS A 90 -21.52 6.31 -1.55
C LYS A 90 -20.94 6.38 -2.97
N PRO A 91 -21.66 7.00 -3.92
CA PRO A 91 -21.34 6.90 -5.35
C PRO A 91 -19.95 7.46 -5.69
N TRP A 92 -19.53 8.57 -5.08
CA TRP A 92 -18.21 9.15 -5.33
C TRP A 92 -17.08 8.20 -4.94
N LEU A 93 -17.13 7.69 -3.71
CA LEU A 93 -16.15 6.70 -3.22
C LEU A 93 -16.17 5.45 -4.09
N LYS A 94 -17.37 4.97 -4.46
CA LYS A 94 -17.55 3.79 -5.32
C LYS A 94 -16.89 3.96 -6.68
N VAL A 95 -17.06 5.11 -7.34
CA VAL A 95 -16.45 5.38 -8.65
C VAL A 95 -14.93 5.50 -8.55
N CYS A 96 -14.42 6.27 -7.59
CA CYS A 96 -12.97 6.44 -7.42
C CYS A 96 -12.29 5.09 -7.10
N PHE A 97 -12.90 4.32 -6.20
CA PHE A 97 -12.41 2.99 -5.84
C PHE A 97 -12.52 2.01 -7.01
N PHE A 98 -13.59 2.08 -7.81
CA PHE A 98 -13.75 1.28 -9.03
C PHE A 98 -12.64 1.57 -10.03
N ILE A 99 -12.32 2.84 -10.29
CA ILE A 99 -11.24 3.21 -11.21
C ILE A 99 -9.90 2.65 -10.72
N GLY A 100 -9.58 2.79 -9.42
CA GLY A 100 -8.38 2.18 -8.85
C GLY A 100 -8.36 0.64 -8.97
N THR A 101 -9.52 0.01 -8.77
CA THR A 101 -9.73 -1.45 -8.88
C THR A 101 -9.55 -1.92 -10.33
N ALA A 102 -10.16 -1.24 -11.30
CA ALA A 102 -10.05 -1.56 -12.72
C ALA A 102 -8.61 -1.35 -13.24
N SER A 103 -7.95 -0.27 -12.80
CA SER A 103 -6.54 -0.02 -13.09
C SER A 103 -5.64 -1.14 -12.56
N ILE A 104 -5.74 -1.54 -11.28
CA ILE A 104 -4.88 -2.62 -10.75
C ILE A 104 -5.18 -3.98 -11.39
N CYS A 105 -6.42 -4.22 -11.78
CA CYS A 105 -6.82 -5.42 -12.50
C CYS A 105 -6.19 -5.51 -13.89
N GLY A 106 -5.79 -4.38 -14.48
CA GLY A 106 -5.30 -4.34 -15.86
C GLY A 106 -6.44 -4.47 -16.86
N ILE A 107 -7.62 -3.91 -16.54
CA ILE A 107 -8.74 -3.86 -17.50
C ILE A 107 -8.38 -2.90 -18.64
N PRO A 108 -8.62 -3.27 -19.91
CA PRO A 108 -8.38 -2.38 -21.05
C PRO A 108 -9.01 -0.99 -20.82
N LEU A 109 -8.35 0.05 -21.35
CA LEU A 109 -8.69 1.47 -21.17
C LEU A 109 -8.29 2.10 -19.82
N PHE A 110 -7.73 1.32 -18.88
CA PHE A 110 -7.18 1.83 -17.62
C PHE A 110 -5.65 1.78 -17.60
N SER A 111 -5.02 2.66 -16.82
CA SER A 111 -3.56 2.84 -16.88
C SER A 111 -2.78 1.55 -16.56
N GLY A 112 -3.28 0.74 -15.64
CA GLY A 112 -2.58 -0.49 -15.25
C GLY A 112 -2.57 -1.56 -16.36
N TYR A 113 -3.52 -1.55 -17.30
CA TYR A 113 -3.49 -2.42 -18.49
C TYR A 113 -2.24 -2.15 -19.30
N VAL A 114 -2.03 -0.88 -19.67
CA VAL A 114 -0.91 -0.41 -20.49
C VAL A 114 0.42 -0.90 -19.93
N SER A 115 0.65 -0.69 -18.63
CA SER A 115 1.90 -1.12 -17.98
C SER A 115 2.05 -2.63 -17.87
N LYS A 116 0.96 -3.38 -17.63
CA LYS A 116 1.01 -4.84 -17.52
C LYS A 116 1.21 -5.51 -18.87
N THR A 117 0.59 -4.99 -19.92
CA THR A 117 0.78 -5.47 -21.29
C THR A 117 2.24 -5.33 -21.69
N LEU A 118 2.88 -4.17 -21.47
CA LEU A 118 4.31 -4.01 -21.77
C LEU A 118 5.20 -5.04 -21.03
N LEU A 119 4.89 -5.31 -19.76
CA LEU A 119 5.61 -6.33 -18.99
C LEU A 119 5.36 -7.74 -19.54
N HIS A 120 4.14 -8.07 -19.93
CA HIS A 120 3.80 -9.38 -20.51
C HIS A 120 4.46 -9.58 -21.86
N GLU A 121 4.36 -8.59 -22.76
CA GLU A 121 5.00 -8.62 -24.08
C GLU A 121 6.52 -8.76 -23.97
N SER A 122 7.16 -8.14 -22.97
CA SER A 122 8.61 -8.32 -22.77
C SER A 122 9.01 -9.78 -22.46
N VAL A 123 8.13 -10.54 -21.81
CA VAL A 123 8.35 -11.98 -21.55
C VAL A 123 8.13 -12.77 -22.83
N VAL A 124 7.06 -12.46 -23.58
CA VAL A 124 6.71 -13.11 -24.84
C VAL A 124 7.79 -12.88 -25.90
N GLU A 125 8.30 -11.67 -26.03
CA GLU A 125 9.41 -11.29 -26.89
C GLU A 125 10.65 -12.16 -26.61
N TYR A 126 11.05 -12.26 -25.34
CA TYR A 126 12.20 -13.08 -24.96
C TYR A 126 11.98 -14.58 -25.24
N ILE A 127 10.76 -15.09 -25.07
CA ILE A 127 10.42 -16.48 -25.43
C ILE A 127 10.66 -16.72 -26.92
N HIS A 128 10.28 -15.78 -27.78
CA HIS A 128 10.52 -15.89 -29.23
C HIS A 128 12.01 -15.87 -29.58
N LEU A 129 12.80 -15.03 -28.91
CA LEU A 129 14.26 -14.95 -29.12
C LEU A 129 15.01 -16.24 -28.74
N LEU A 130 14.44 -17.08 -27.88
CA LEU A 130 15.08 -18.32 -27.41
C LEU A 130 14.97 -19.51 -28.39
N GLU A 131 14.28 -19.37 -29.53
CA GLU A 131 14.17 -20.35 -30.65
C GLU A 131 13.99 -21.84 -30.23
N GLY A 132 13.32 -22.13 -29.12
CA GLY A 132 13.10 -23.51 -28.65
C GLY A 132 14.24 -24.14 -27.83
N GLY A 133 15.19 -23.35 -27.33
CA GLY A 133 16.23 -23.81 -26.42
C GLY A 133 15.71 -24.37 -25.09
N ALA A 134 16.58 -25.05 -24.34
CA ALA A 134 16.22 -25.73 -23.07
C ALA A 134 15.62 -24.79 -21.99
N ALA A 135 15.86 -23.48 -22.09
CA ALA A 135 15.34 -22.47 -21.16
C ALA A 135 13.90 -22.01 -21.47
N VAL A 136 13.36 -22.29 -22.67
CA VAL A 136 12.04 -21.81 -23.11
C VAL A 136 10.91 -22.24 -22.16
N GLY A 137 10.99 -23.47 -21.65
CA GLY A 137 10.00 -23.98 -20.69
C GLY A 137 9.90 -23.16 -19.40
N LEU A 138 11.02 -22.58 -18.92
CA LEU A 138 11.04 -21.74 -17.72
C LEU A 138 10.34 -20.40 -17.95
N PHE A 139 10.52 -19.80 -19.13
CA PHE A 139 9.90 -18.52 -19.46
C PHE A 139 8.40 -18.66 -19.79
N HIS A 140 7.98 -19.75 -20.43
CA HIS A 140 6.55 -20.06 -20.51
C HIS A 140 5.93 -20.28 -19.12
N ALA A 141 6.65 -20.93 -18.19
CA ALA A 141 6.17 -21.03 -16.82
C ALA A 141 6.05 -19.63 -16.17
N ALA A 142 7.03 -18.74 -16.37
CA ALA A 142 6.98 -17.37 -15.89
C ALA A 142 5.79 -16.58 -16.46
N GLU A 143 5.53 -16.72 -17.76
CA GLU A 143 4.36 -16.14 -18.45
C GLU A 143 3.04 -16.64 -17.86
N TRP A 144 2.87 -17.96 -17.69
CA TRP A 144 1.67 -18.51 -17.07
C TRP A 144 1.50 -18.04 -15.63
N LEU A 145 2.59 -17.96 -14.84
CA LEU A 145 2.55 -17.41 -13.49
C LEU A 145 2.14 -15.92 -13.51
N PHE A 146 2.58 -15.15 -14.52
CA PHE A 146 2.15 -13.78 -14.75
C PHE A 146 0.65 -13.69 -14.99
N LEU A 147 0.12 -14.44 -15.96
CA LEU A 147 -1.30 -14.46 -16.32
C LEU A 147 -2.19 -14.94 -15.17
N ILE A 148 -1.80 -16.01 -14.48
CA ILE A 148 -2.50 -16.51 -13.29
C ILE A 148 -2.51 -15.47 -12.18
N THR A 149 -1.39 -14.77 -11.93
CA THR A 149 -1.35 -13.70 -10.94
C THR A 149 -2.22 -12.51 -11.35
N GLY A 150 -2.29 -12.20 -12.65
CA GLY A 150 -3.21 -11.21 -13.22
C GLY A 150 -4.66 -11.57 -12.92
N GLY A 151 -5.05 -12.82 -13.16
CA GLY A 151 -6.39 -13.33 -12.83
C GLY A 151 -6.68 -13.35 -11.34
N LEU A 152 -5.74 -13.79 -10.49
CA LEU A 152 -5.90 -13.71 -9.03
C LEU A 152 -6.09 -12.26 -8.57
N THR A 153 -5.41 -11.30 -9.20
CA THR A 153 -5.60 -9.86 -8.97
C THR A 153 -7.03 -9.43 -9.21
N ILE A 154 -7.61 -9.85 -10.33
CA ILE A 154 -9.02 -9.60 -10.64
C ILE A 154 -9.91 -10.23 -9.59
N ALA A 155 -9.69 -11.50 -9.24
CA ALA A 155 -10.54 -12.21 -8.27
C ALA A 155 -10.57 -11.55 -6.88
N TYR A 156 -9.42 -11.21 -6.29
CA TYR A 156 -9.41 -10.60 -4.95
C TYR A 156 -9.88 -9.14 -4.96
N MET A 157 -9.69 -8.41 -6.06
CA MET A 157 -10.18 -7.04 -6.20
C MET A 157 -11.69 -7.00 -6.42
N THR A 158 -12.23 -7.91 -7.24
CA THR A 158 -13.68 -8.10 -7.36
C THR A 158 -14.29 -8.52 -6.02
N LYS A 159 -13.64 -9.40 -5.26
CA LYS A 159 -14.07 -9.77 -3.89
C LYS A 159 -14.24 -8.52 -3.01
N ILE A 160 -13.23 -7.67 -2.90
CA ILE A 160 -13.31 -6.43 -2.11
C ILE A 160 -14.40 -5.51 -2.65
N PHE A 161 -14.42 -5.26 -3.95
CA PHE A 161 -15.36 -4.31 -4.56
C PHE A 161 -16.81 -4.74 -4.31
N VAL A 162 -17.11 -6.03 -4.52
CA VAL A 162 -18.43 -6.59 -4.27
C VAL A 162 -18.78 -6.53 -2.78
N ALA A 163 -17.87 -6.95 -1.89
CA ALA A 163 -18.08 -6.92 -0.46
C ALA A 163 -18.43 -5.50 0.04
N VAL A 164 -17.67 -4.48 -0.35
CA VAL A 164 -17.82 -3.12 0.18
C VAL A 164 -18.95 -2.34 -0.51
N PHE A 165 -19.14 -2.47 -1.82
CA PHE A 165 -19.97 -1.57 -2.63
C PHE A 165 -21.22 -2.19 -3.27
N VAL A 166 -21.41 -3.51 -3.16
CA VAL A 166 -22.51 -4.24 -3.83
C VAL A 166 -23.36 -5.02 -2.83
N GLU A 167 -22.71 -5.80 -1.96
CA GLU A 167 -23.40 -6.66 -1.00
C GLU A 167 -24.32 -5.86 -0.04
N PRO A 168 -25.32 -6.52 0.58
CA PRO A 168 -26.14 -5.90 1.62
C PRO A 168 -25.32 -5.44 2.82
N LYS A 169 -25.75 -4.31 3.39
CA LYS A 169 -25.16 -3.68 4.57
C LYS A 169 -25.13 -4.67 5.75
N ALA A 170 -24.00 -4.77 6.45
CA ALA A 170 -23.92 -5.58 7.68
C ALA A 170 -24.76 -4.95 8.82
N LYS A 171 -25.22 -5.78 9.77
CA LYS A 171 -25.99 -5.32 10.94
C LYS A 171 -25.12 -4.44 11.84
N GLY A 172 -25.74 -3.46 12.50
CA GLY A 172 -25.05 -2.58 13.47
C GLY A 172 -24.17 -1.48 12.85
N GLN A 173 -24.14 -1.34 11.53
CA GLN A 173 -23.41 -0.25 10.89
C GLN A 173 -24.19 1.07 10.94
N HIS A 174 -23.59 2.09 11.53
CA HIS A 174 -24.07 3.46 11.45
C HIS A 174 -23.71 4.12 10.11
N ASP A 175 -24.54 5.05 9.64
CA ASP A 175 -24.25 5.84 8.45
C ASP A 175 -24.07 7.30 8.84
N SER A 176 -23.01 7.94 8.32
CA SER A 176 -22.81 9.38 8.43
C SER A 176 -23.16 10.02 7.09
N GLN A 177 -23.98 11.08 7.12
CA GLN A 177 -24.27 11.89 5.94
C GLN A 177 -22.99 12.54 5.37
N ASN A 178 -22.06 12.93 6.25
CA ASN A 178 -20.76 13.46 5.86
C ASN A 178 -19.67 12.42 6.15
N TYR A 179 -19.50 11.48 5.22
CA TYR A 179 -18.59 10.34 5.39
C TYR A 179 -17.15 10.64 4.91
N MET A 180 -16.90 11.78 4.27
CA MET A 180 -15.61 12.08 3.66
C MET A 180 -15.42 13.60 3.48
N ALA A 181 -14.34 14.12 4.07
CA ALA A 181 -13.92 15.51 3.95
C ALA A 181 -13.66 15.91 2.49
N GLY A 182 -13.94 17.17 2.12
CA GLY A 182 -13.86 17.69 0.75
C GLY A 182 -12.49 17.51 0.11
N GLU A 183 -11.43 17.75 0.88
CA GLU A 183 -10.03 17.59 0.49
C GLU A 183 -9.72 16.15 0.09
N THR A 184 -10.29 15.18 0.81
CA THR A 184 -10.14 13.75 0.49
C THR A 184 -10.91 13.39 -0.78
N GLN A 185 -12.08 14.01 -1.00
CA GLN A 185 -12.84 13.81 -2.25
C GLN A 185 -12.04 14.29 -3.46
N ILE A 186 -11.41 15.46 -3.34
CA ILE A 186 -10.56 16.06 -4.38
C ILE A 186 -9.33 15.17 -4.63
N ALA A 187 -8.64 14.72 -3.59
CA ALA A 187 -7.47 13.86 -3.72
C ALA A 187 -7.80 12.54 -4.45
N LEU A 188 -8.90 11.88 -4.07
CA LEU A 188 -9.39 10.66 -4.75
C LEU A 188 -9.84 10.96 -6.19
N GLY A 189 -10.51 12.09 -6.41
CA GLY A 189 -10.97 12.53 -7.72
C GLY A 189 -9.82 12.76 -8.69
N ILE A 190 -8.80 13.53 -8.28
CA ILE A 190 -7.61 13.80 -9.10
C ILE A 190 -6.85 12.50 -9.37
N GLY A 191 -6.58 11.70 -8.34
CA GLY A 191 -5.84 10.44 -8.51
C GLY A 191 -6.54 9.48 -9.48
N SER A 192 -7.85 9.32 -9.35
CA SER A 192 -8.65 8.46 -10.24
C SER A 192 -8.75 9.03 -11.66
N LEU A 193 -8.95 10.35 -11.82
CA LEU A 193 -9.00 11.01 -13.12
C LEU A 193 -7.68 10.88 -13.88
N VAL A 194 -6.54 11.10 -13.20
CA VAL A 194 -5.21 10.95 -13.81
C VAL A 194 -5.03 9.51 -14.32
N MET A 195 -5.36 8.50 -13.51
CA MET A 195 -5.27 7.10 -13.95
C MET A 195 -6.18 6.78 -15.15
N ALA A 196 -7.39 7.33 -15.20
CA ALA A 196 -8.29 7.15 -16.33
C ALA A 196 -7.73 7.79 -17.60
N ILE A 197 -7.21 9.03 -17.53
CA ILE A 197 -6.61 9.73 -18.68
C ILE A 197 -5.40 8.96 -19.21
N LEU A 198 -4.52 8.50 -18.33
CA LEU A 198 -3.33 7.72 -18.69
C LEU A 198 -3.71 6.42 -19.43
N GLY A 199 -4.78 5.75 -19.00
CA GLY A 199 -5.28 4.52 -19.62
C GLY A 199 -5.98 4.73 -20.96
N LEU A 200 -6.72 5.82 -21.12
CA LEU A 200 -7.46 6.15 -22.34
C LEU A 200 -6.56 6.68 -23.45
N THR A 201 -5.45 7.33 -23.09
CA THR A 201 -4.56 8.00 -24.05
C THR A 201 -3.10 7.54 -23.92
N PRO A 202 -2.81 6.22 -23.96
CA PRO A 202 -1.47 5.70 -23.64
C PRO A 202 -0.40 6.19 -24.61
N SER A 203 -0.72 6.32 -25.90
CA SER A 203 0.21 6.83 -26.92
C SER A 203 0.57 8.31 -26.74
N LEU A 204 -0.33 9.12 -26.16
CA LEU A 204 -0.10 10.54 -25.93
C LEU A 204 0.58 10.82 -24.57
N THR A 205 0.36 9.95 -23.59
CA THR A 205 0.78 10.15 -22.20
C THR A 205 1.84 9.15 -21.77
N MET A 206 1.45 7.89 -21.52
CA MET A 206 2.31 6.86 -20.95
C MET A 206 3.52 6.54 -21.84
N GLN A 207 3.38 6.56 -23.17
CA GLN A 207 4.51 6.34 -24.07
C GLN A 207 5.59 7.42 -23.93
N LYS A 208 5.22 8.68 -23.70
CA LYS A 208 6.18 9.77 -23.48
C LYS A 208 6.89 9.64 -22.14
N ILE A 209 6.13 9.30 -21.09
CA ILE A 209 6.70 9.06 -19.75
C ILE A 209 7.67 7.87 -19.81
N GLY A 210 7.27 6.81 -20.51
CA GLY A 210 8.09 5.63 -20.73
C GLY A 210 9.36 5.93 -21.51
N ALA A 211 9.27 6.66 -22.63
CA ALA A 211 10.42 7.05 -23.44
C ALA A 211 11.41 7.92 -22.64
N TRP A 212 10.90 8.90 -21.90
CA TRP A 212 11.73 9.74 -21.01
C TRP A 212 12.47 8.91 -19.95
N ALA A 213 11.78 7.93 -19.35
CA ALA A 213 12.43 7.03 -18.40
C ALA A 213 13.36 6.01 -19.06
N GLY A 214 13.10 5.65 -20.32
CA GLY A 214 13.92 4.75 -21.13
C GLY A 214 15.33 5.28 -21.34
N GLU A 215 15.50 6.60 -21.52
CA GLU A 215 16.81 7.24 -21.61
C GLU A 215 17.65 6.99 -20.35
N PHE A 216 17.05 7.11 -19.17
CA PHE A 216 17.72 6.85 -17.89
C PHE A 216 18.08 5.36 -17.73
N LEU A 217 17.20 4.47 -18.19
CA LEU A 217 17.39 3.02 -18.09
C LEU A 217 18.28 2.43 -19.20
N ARG A 218 18.76 3.25 -20.14
CA ARG A 218 19.48 2.81 -21.35
C ARG A 218 18.66 1.76 -22.12
N ALA A 219 17.37 2.04 -22.26
CA ALA A 219 16.47 1.21 -23.04
C ALA A 219 16.89 1.21 -24.52
N GLY A 220 16.77 0.07 -25.19
CA GLY A 220 16.87 0.00 -26.66
C GLY A 220 15.90 0.93 -27.37
N GLU A 221 16.17 1.24 -28.64
CA GLU A 221 15.23 2.03 -29.44
C GLU A 221 13.91 1.25 -29.60
N LEU A 222 12.78 1.96 -29.50
CA LEU A 222 11.47 1.38 -29.83
C LEU A 222 11.39 1.26 -31.35
N GLU A 223 11.70 0.09 -31.89
CA GLU A 223 11.67 -0.17 -33.35
C GLU A 223 10.27 0.08 -33.94
N GLU A 224 9.20 -0.25 -33.19
CA GLU A 224 7.82 -0.05 -33.62
C GLU A 224 6.94 0.69 -32.59
N LYS A 225 5.92 1.40 -33.09
CA LYS A 225 4.90 2.00 -32.22
C LYS A 225 4.08 0.89 -31.55
N VAL A 226 4.11 0.85 -30.22
CA VAL A 226 3.30 -0.10 -29.45
C VAL A 226 1.81 0.11 -29.70
N HIS A 227 1.18 -0.85 -30.36
CA HIS A 227 -0.26 -0.88 -30.59
C HIS A 227 -0.98 -1.50 -29.38
N TYR A 228 -1.11 -0.72 -28.31
CA TYR A 228 -1.66 -1.17 -27.02
C TYR A 228 -3.01 -1.90 -27.10
N PHE A 229 -3.87 -1.59 -28.07
CA PHE A 229 -5.20 -2.17 -28.21
C PHE A 229 -5.32 -3.12 -29.41
N SER A 230 -4.21 -3.68 -29.90
CA SER A 230 -4.22 -4.76 -30.88
C SER A 230 -4.84 -6.03 -30.28
N LEU A 231 -5.34 -6.93 -31.14
CA LEU A 231 -5.92 -8.20 -30.67
C LEU A 231 -4.89 -9.06 -29.92
N VAL A 232 -3.63 -9.03 -30.35
CA VAL A 232 -2.51 -9.76 -29.72
C VAL A 232 -2.32 -9.25 -28.29
N ASN A 233 -2.19 -7.93 -28.10
CA ASN A 233 -1.96 -7.32 -26.79
C ASN A 233 -3.19 -7.40 -25.85
N LEU A 234 -4.38 -7.60 -26.42
CA LEU A 234 -5.62 -7.81 -25.66
C LEU A 234 -5.76 -9.26 -25.17
N GLU A 235 -5.11 -10.22 -25.82
CA GLU A 235 -5.22 -11.64 -25.52
C GLU A 235 -4.75 -11.95 -24.08
N GLY A 236 -3.56 -11.49 -23.68
CA GLY A 236 -3.04 -11.71 -22.33
C GLY A 236 -3.94 -11.14 -21.23
N ALA A 237 -4.53 -9.96 -21.47
CA ALA A 237 -5.50 -9.38 -20.56
C ALA A 237 -6.82 -10.16 -20.54
N ALA A 238 -7.31 -10.61 -21.69
CA ALA A 238 -8.52 -11.44 -21.78
C ALA A 238 -8.35 -12.78 -21.04
N ILE A 239 -7.20 -13.43 -21.18
CA ILE A 239 -6.86 -14.65 -20.43
C ILE A 239 -6.85 -14.38 -18.92
N SER A 240 -6.19 -13.31 -18.49
CA SER A 240 -6.17 -12.92 -17.08
C SER A 240 -7.58 -12.64 -16.55
N ILE A 241 -8.42 -11.94 -17.31
CA ILE A 241 -9.83 -11.68 -16.97
C ILE A 241 -10.62 -12.98 -16.86
N ALA A 242 -10.46 -13.91 -17.80
CA ALA A 242 -11.12 -15.21 -17.78
C ALA A 242 -10.72 -16.02 -16.54
N ILE A 243 -9.42 -16.11 -16.24
CA ILE A 243 -8.91 -16.76 -15.03
C ILE A 243 -9.48 -16.10 -13.77
N GLY A 244 -9.48 -14.77 -13.71
CA GLY A 244 -10.01 -14.03 -12.56
C GLY A 244 -11.50 -14.23 -12.35
N ALA A 245 -12.28 -14.23 -13.42
CA ALA A 245 -13.70 -14.54 -13.39
C ALA A 245 -13.93 -15.98 -12.89
N ALA A 246 -13.20 -16.95 -13.45
CA ALA A 246 -13.28 -18.34 -13.03
C ALA A 246 -12.95 -18.51 -11.54
N VAL A 247 -11.84 -17.94 -11.06
CA VAL A 247 -11.47 -17.99 -9.63
C VAL A 247 -12.51 -17.29 -8.75
N TYR A 248 -13.04 -16.14 -9.17
CA TYR A 248 -14.07 -15.45 -8.40
C TYR A 248 -15.34 -16.30 -8.24
N PHE A 249 -15.86 -16.85 -9.34
CA PHE A 249 -17.09 -17.65 -9.29
C PHE A 249 -16.88 -19.04 -8.67
N LEU A 250 -15.75 -19.69 -8.91
CA LEU A 250 -15.49 -21.07 -8.49
C LEU A 250 -14.78 -21.21 -7.14
N VAL A 251 -14.09 -20.17 -6.65
CA VAL A 251 -13.36 -20.19 -5.37
C VAL A 251 -13.94 -19.17 -4.41
N VAL A 252 -14.07 -17.90 -4.82
CA VAL A 252 -14.53 -16.85 -3.89
C VAL A 252 -15.99 -17.09 -3.50
N ARG A 253 -16.88 -17.33 -4.45
CA ARG A 253 -18.31 -17.50 -4.16
C ARG A 253 -18.67 -18.83 -3.47
N THR A 254 -17.92 -19.89 -3.72
CA THR A 254 -18.22 -21.24 -3.22
C THR A 254 -17.48 -21.58 -1.93
N LEU A 255 -16.20 -21.20 -1.82
CA LEU A 255 -15.33 -21.58 -0.71
C LEU A 255 -15.12 -20.44 0.29
N LEU A 256 -14.96 -19.21 -0.19
CA LEU A 256 -14.61 -18.07 0.65
C LEU A 256 -15.80 -17.23 1.12
N ARG A 257 -16.99 -17.46 0.56
CA ARG A 257 -18.25 -16.81 0.94
C ARG A 257 -19.23 -17.88 1.38
N LYS A 258 -19.74 -17.78 2.60
CA LYS A 258 -20.84 -18.59 3.11
C LYS A 258 -22.05 -17.71 3.36
N GLU A 259 -23.23 -18.27 3.17
CA GLU A 259 -24.48 -17.62 3.52
C GLU A 259 -25.18 -18.51 4.54
N LYS A 260 -25.36 -17.99 5.76
CA LYS A 260 -26.00 -18.70 6.86
C LYS A 260 -27.05 -17.79 7.47
N GLU A 261 -28.30 -18.27 7.54
CA GLU A 261 -29.42 -17.56 8.17
C GLU A 261 -29.65 -16.13 7.60
N GLY A 262 -29.40 -15.94 6.30
CA GLY A 262 -29.53 -14.63 5.63
C GLY A 262 -28.36 -13.67 5.90
N GLU A 263 -27.34 -14.08 6.65
CA GLU A 263 -26.10 -13.36 6.81
C GLU A 263 -25.00 -13.94 5.92
N ILE A 264 -24.37 -13.06 5.15
CA ILE A 264 -23.20 -13.41 4.35
C ILE A 264 -21.97 -13.39 5.28
N LEU A 265 -21.04 -14.29 5.09
CA LEU A 265 -19.79 -14.36 5.84
C LEU A 265 -18.64 -14.71 4.90
N TYR A 266 -17.63 -13.85 4.86
CA TYR A 266 -16.35 -14.11 4.23
C TYR A 266 -15.44 -14.87 5.19
N LEU A 267 -14.90 -15.99 4.71
CA LEU A 267 -13.98 -16.83 5.46
C LEU A 267 -12.54 -16.44 5.17
N SER A 268 -11.73 -16.36 6.22
CA SER A 268 -10.28 -16.22 6.10
C SER A 268 -9.67 -17.61 5.94
N LEU A 269 -8.91 -17.80 4.85
CA LEU A 269 -8.01 -18.95 4.68
C LEU A 269 -6.55 -18.52 4.88
N TRP A 270 -6.34 -17.45 5.65
CA TRP A 270 -5.01 -16.91 5.90
C TRP A 270 -4.15 -17.91 6.69
N PRO A 271 -3.00 -18.35 6.16
CA PRO A 271 -2.11 -19.25 6.89
C PRO A 271 -1.41 -18.50 8.02
N GLN A 272 -1.65 -18.91 9.26
CA GLN A 272 -1.04 -18.30 10.46
C GLN A 272 0.49 -18.37 10.43
N ILE A 273 1.07 -19.40 9.79
CA ILE A 273 2.52 -19.59 9.65
C ILE A 273 3.17 -18.50 8.78
N LEU A 274 2.39 -17.82 7.92
CA LEU A 274 2.90 -16.72 7.10
C LEU A 274 2.51 -15.34 7.65
N ASP A 275 1.95 -15.27 8.86
CA ASP A 275 1.64 -13.99 9.49
C ASP A 275 2.90 -13.37 10.11
N LEU A 276 3.66 -12.65 9.28
CA LEU A 276 4.86 -11.95 9.71
C LEU A 276 4.56 -10.90 10.79
N GLU A 277 3.32 -10.38 10.89
CA GLU A 277 2.94 -9.44 11.94
C GLU A 277 3.13 -10.08 13.31
N ASP A 278 2.55 -11.26 13.51
CA ASP A 278 2.59 -11.98 14.78
C ASP A 278 3.91 -12.73 15.00
N LEU A 279 4.52 -13.24 13.93
CA LEU A 279 5.72 -14.08 14.02
C LEU A 279 7.02 -13.26 14.12
N VAL A 280 7.08 -12.09 13.48
CA VAL A 280 8.33 -11.32 13.35
C VAL A 280 8.16 -9.91 13.89
N TYR A 281 7.22 -9.14 13.36
CA TYR A 281 7.14 -7.71 13.66
C TYR A 281 6.72 -7.41 15.10
N ARG A 282 5.67 -8.05 15.63
CA ARG A 282 5.24 -7.86 17.02
C ARG A 282 6.31 -8.26 18.02
N PRO A 283 6.91 -9.47 17.93
CA PRO A 283 8.02 -9.85 18.81
C PRO A 283 9.19 -8.87 18.71
N LEU A 284 9.56 -8.45 17.50
CA LEU A 284 10.66 -7.51 17.28
C LEU A 284 10.35 -6.13 17.88
N ILE A 285 9.17 -5.56 17.63
CA ILE A 285 8.76 -4.25 18.17
C ILE A 285 8.68 -4.31 19.69
N GLN A 286 8.15 -5.40 20.26
CA GLN A 286 8.12 -5.61 21.70
C GLN A 286 9.54 -5.70 22.28
N ALA A 287 10.44 -6.43 21.62
CA ALA A 287 11.85 -6.53 22.03
C ALA A 287 12.57 -5.17 21.98
N VAL A 288 12.37 -4.40 20.90
CA VAL A 288 12.93 -3.04 20.77
C VAL A 288 12.34 -2.11 21.83
N SER A 289 11.03 -2.17 22.07
CA SER A 289 10.36 -1.37 23.10
C SER A 289 10.86 -1.73 24.50
N PHE A 290 11.07 -3.02 24.78
CA PHE A 290 11.64 -3.50 26.02
C PHE A 290 13.09 -3.02 26.20
N ALA A 291 13.92 -3.16 25.17
CA ALA A 291 15.29 -2.64 25.19
C ALA A 291 15.34 -1.13 25.44
N GLY A 292 14.48 -0.37 24.75
CA GLY A 292 14.34 1.08 24.97
C GLY A 292 13.92 1.42 26.40
N ALA A 293 12.98 0.68 26.99
CA ALA A 293 12.56 0.86 28.37
C ALA A 293 13.70 0.54 29.38
N VAL A 294 14.49 -0.50 29.12
CA VAL A 294 15.68 -0.85 29.93
C VAL A 294 16.72 0.27 29.85
N CYS A 295 17.04 0.77 28.65
CA CYS A 295 17.97 1.89 28.48
C CYS A 295 17.49 3.15 29.20
N ALA A 296 16.20 3.49 29.08
CA ALA A 296 15.62 4.64 29.77
C ALA A 296 15.69 4.49 31.30
N ARG A 297 15.42 3.30 31.84
CA ARG A 297 15.57 2.99 33.28
C ARG A 297 17.01 3.13 33.75
N ILE A 298 17.99 2.65 32.98
CA ILE A 298 19.41 2.78 33.31
C ILE A 298 19.82 4.26 33.32
N ALA A 299 19.45 5.02 32.29
CA ALA A 299 19.74 6.45 32.21
C ALA A 299 19.13 7.23 33.39
N ALA A 300 17.87 6.93 33.75
CA ALA A 300 17.22 7.50 34.92
C ALA A 300 17.96 7.16 36.21
N SER A 301 18.34 5.89 36.40
CA SER A 301 19.10 5.45 37.58
C SER A 301 20.47 6.11 37.68
N VAL A 302 21.15 6.35 36.55
CA VAL A 302 22.42 7.11 36.52
C VAL A 302 22.17 8.57 36.87
N GLY A 303 21.10 9.18 36.35
CA GLY A 303 20.67 10.52 36.72
C GLY A 303 20.44 10.64 38.23
N ASP A 304 19.66 9.73 38.82
CA ASP A 304 19.39 9.67 40.27
C ASP A 304 20.69 9.50 41.06
N PHE A 305 21.61 8.65 40.59
CA PHE A 305 22.92 8.45 41.21
C PHE A 305 23.77 9.74 41.17
N ILE A 306 23.79 10.45 40.04
CA ILE A 306 24.50 11.73 39.91
C ILE A 306 23.88 12.77 40.85
N THR A 307 22.56 12.86 40.93
CA THR A 307 21.87 13.75 41.87
C THR A 307 22.22 13.41 43.31
N LEU A 308 22.22 12.13 43.69
CA LEU A 308 22.59 11.68 45.03
C LEU A 308 24.06 12.00 45.36
N VAL A 309 24.97 11.80 44.42
CA VAL A 309 26.39 12.13 44.57
C VAL A 309 26.59 13.64 44.68
N GLY A 310 25.90 14.41 43.84
CA GLY A 310 25.87 15.87 43.89
C GLY A 310 25.33 16.39 45.22
N GLU A 311 24.27 15.78 45.74
CA GLU A 311 23.72 16.11 47.06
C GLU A 311 24.75 15.86 48.17
N LYS A 312 25.38 14.68 48.17
CA LYS A 312 26.42 14.32 49.14
C LYS A 312 27.69 15.16 49.04
N LEU A 313 28.06 15.65 47.85
CA LEU A 313 29.27 16.47 47.65
C LEU A 313 29.03 17.95 47.94
N LEU A 314 27.88 18.50 47.51
CA LEU A 314 27.58 19.93 47.63
C LEU A 314 26.92 20.30 48.96
N PHE A 315 26.14 19.40 49.57
CA PHE A 315 25.46 19.63 50.85
C PHE A 315 26.19 19.02 52.05
N LEU A 316 27.52 19.01 52.03
CA LEU A 316 28.32 18.52 53.17
C LEU A 316 28.21 19.37 54.44
N ARG A 317 27.66 20.58 54.38
CA ARG A 317 27.36 21.41 55.58
C ARG A 317 26.22 22.40 55.32
N ALA A 318 24.99 21.99 55.53
CA ALA A 318 23.91 22.92 55.88
C ALA A 318 23.46 22.59 57.32
N PRO A 319 23.88 23.37 58.34
CA PRO A 319 23.34 23.22 59.68
C PRO A 319 21.92 23.79 59.69
N GLY A 320 20.93 22.91 59.73
CA GLY A 320 19.54 23.30 59.94
C GLY A 320 18.61 22.62 58.95
N VAL A 321 17.85 21.65 59.44
CA VAL A 321 16.63 21.19 58.78
C VAL A 321 15.70 22.40 58.70
N PHE A 322 15.63 23.06 57.54
CA PHE A 322 14.62 24.08 57.29
C PHE A 322 13.30 23.37 57.03
N VAL A 323 12.54 23.13 58.10
CA VAL A 323 11.14 22.71 57.97
C VAL A 323 10.40 23.90 57.35
N PRO A 324 9.89 23.80 56.12
CA PRO A 324 9.12 24.89 55.53
C PRO A 324 7.93 25.15 56.44
N LYS A 325 7.66 26.41 56.80
CA LYS A 325 6.44 26.76 57.52
C LYS A 325 5.27 26.12 56.77
N ARG A 326 4.56 25.23 57.46
CA ARG A 326 3.35 24.59 56.97
C ARG A 326 2.47 25.68 56.37
N ASN A 327 2.06 25.47 55.14
CA ASN A 327 1.30 26.40 54.32
C ASN A 327 0.02 26.88 55.01
N GLU A 328 0.09 27.97 55.77
CA GLU A 328 -1.07 28.66 56.35
C GLU A 328 -1.69 29.66 55.35
N ASN A 329 -1.09 29.84 54.16
CA ASN A 329 -1.55 30.81 53.15
C ASN A 329 -1.74 30.19 51.76
N PHE A 330 -2.28 28.96 51.64
CA PHE A 330 -2.70 28.40 50.36
C PHE A 330 -4.04 29.02 49.90
N GLY A 331 -4.00 30.31 49.57
CA GLY A 331 -5.14 31.09 49.10
C GLY A 331 -4.81 32.08 47.98
N VAL A 332 -3.60 32.05 47.42
CA VAL A 332 -3.24 32.92 46.29
C VAL A 332 -2.86 32.05 45.10
N TYR A 333 -3.79 31.87 44.16
CA TYR A 333 -3.48 31.35 42.84
C TYR A 333 -2.42 32.27 42.20
N GLN A 334 -1.16 31.82 42.13
CA GLN A 334 -0.23 32.41 41.18
C GLN A 334 -0.85 32.26 39.79
N LYS A 335 -0.89 33.37 39.03
CA LYS A 335 -1.20 33.35 37.60
C LYS A 335 -0.43 32.19 36.96
N LYS A 336 -1.14 31.21 36.40
CA LYS A 336 -0.52 30.10 35.67
C LYS A 336 0.53 30.70 34.72
N PRO A 337 1.79 30.23 34.73
CA PRO A 337 2.74 30.65 33.70
C PRO A 337 2.11 30.34 32.35
N LYS A 338 2.22 31.27 31.39
CA LYS A 338 1.84 30.99 30.00
C LYS A 338 2.84 29.98 29.45
N ILE A 339 2.57 28.70 29.66
CA ILE A 339 3.33 27.62 29.04
C ILE A 339 2.87 27.57 27.59
N ILE A 340 3.75 27.98 26.67
CA ILE A 340 3.52 27.82 25.23
C ILE A 340 3.75 26.34 24.92
N LEU A 341 2.70 25.52 25.07
CA LEU A 341 2.71 24.06 24.87
C LEU A 341 3.22 23.62 23.48
N ILE A 342 3.26 24.53 22.51
CA ILE A 342 3.64 24.23 21.12
C ILE A 342 5.12 23.82 21.01
N LYS A 343 6.01 24.35 21.85
CA LYS A 343 7.45 24.03 21.76
C LYS A 343 7.84 22.69 22.39
N GLU A 344 7.00 22.15 23.27
CA GLU A 344 7.27 20.88 23.99
C GLU A 344 6.43 19.71 23.46
N ALA A 345 5.62 19.94 22.43
CA ALA A 345 4.82 18.88 21.81
C ALA A 345 5.71 17.98 20.93
N PHE A 346 5.56 16.66 21.09
CA PHE A 346 6.23 15.64 20.26
C PHE A 346 6.05 15.89 18.75
N SER A 347 4.89 16.43 18.34
CA SER A 347 4.61 16.84 16.96
C SER A 347 5.52 17.95 16.44
N PHE A 348 5.89 18.92 17.29
CA PHE A 348 6.83 19.99 16.94
C PHE A 348 8.27 19.47 16.81
N SER A 349 8.68 18.54 17.69
CA SER A 349 9.97 17.84 17.57
C SER A 349 10.06 17.02 16.28
N LEU A 350 8.98 16.34 15.88
CA LEU A 350 8.91 15.59 14.62
C LEU A 350 8.98 16.51 13.39
N MET A 351 8.30 17.66 13.44
CA MET A 351 8.33 18.66 12.38
C MET A 351 9.73 19.24 12.18
N LEU A 352 10.44 19.60 13.27
CA LEU A 352 11.82 20.09 13.21
C LEU A 352 12.80 19.03 12.70
N SER A 353 12.62 17.76 13.09
CA SER A 353 13.42 16.65 12.56
C SER A 353 13.20 16.47 11.06
N GLY A 354 11.95 16.51 10.59
CA GLY A 354 11.62 16.45 9.17
C GLY A 354 12.21 17.62 8.37
N LEU A 355 12.15 18.84 8.91
CA LEU A 355 12.75 20.03 8.28
C LEU A 355 14.28 19.87 8.17
N GLY A 356 14.93 19.33 9.21
CA GLY A 356 16.37 19.04 9.21
C GLY A 356 16.76 18.07 8.09
N VAL A 357 16.02 16.97 7.93
CA VAL A 357 16.27 15.98 6.86
C VAL A 357 16.14 16.61 5.48
N VAL A 358 15.11 17.46 5.25
CA VAL A 358 14.92 18.16 3.98
C VAL A 358 16.11 19.08 3.67
N VAL A 359 16.59 19.84 4.66
CA VAL A 359 17.77 20.71 4.49
C VAL A 359 19.02 19.90 4.18
N THR A 360 19.24 18.77 4.85
CA THR A 360 20.38 17.88 4.56
C THR A 360 20.30 17.30 3.15
N LEU A 361 19.12 16.88 2.70
CA LEU A 361 18.91 16.38 1.34
C LEU A 361 19.16 17.46 0.29
N LEU A 362 18.71 18.69 0.53
CA LEU A 362 18.98 19.83 -0.35
C LEU A 362 20.47 20.22 -0.39
N TYR A 363 21.18 20.10 0.74
CA TYR A 363 22.62 20.33 0.81
C TYR A 363 23.42 19.26 0.06
N ILE A 364 22.96 18.00 0.05
CA ILE A 364 23.59 16.90 -0.71
C ILE A 364 23.36 17.06 -2.23
N LEU A 365 22.29 17.76 -2.62
CA LEU A 365 21.94 18.01 -4.03
C LEU A 365 22.60 19.27 -4.63
N LEU A 366 23.15 20.15 -3.79
CA LEU A 366 23.96 21.32 -4.17
C LEU A 366 25.45 20.95 -4.18
#